data_AF-A0A3M1CLF0-F1
#
_entry.id   AF-A0A3M1CLF0-F1
#
_cell.length_a   1.000
_cell.length_b   1.000
_cell.length_c   1.000
_cell.angle_alpha   90.00
_cell.angle_beta   90.00
_cell.angle_gamma   90.00
#
_symmetry.space_group_name_H-M   'P 1'
#
loop_
_entity.id
_entity.type
_entity.pdbx_description
1 polymer ?
#
loop_
_entity_poly.entity_id
_entity_poly.type
_entity_poly.pdbx_seq_one_letter_code
_entity_poly.pdbx_strand_id
1 'polypeptide(L)' 'MKKTVKRLMGLLLLGVTLLAACSYGGVAVVGDKAVVTRNDAFLFGALRKVYVCKVTDEGLTNCQNAEAP' A
#
# COMPACT_ATOMS: atom_id res chain seq x y z
N MET A 1 29.71 -24.93 -8.22
CA MET A 1 29.09 -24.83 -6.88
C MET A 1 29.03 -23.40 -6.34
N LYS A 2 30.16 -22.68 -6.17
CA LYS A 2 30.16 -21.30 -5.60
C LYS A 2 29.28 -20.27 -6.34
N LYS A 3 29.18 -20.36 -7.68
CA LYS A 3 28.35 -19.44 -8.49
C LYS A 3 26.84 -19.70 -8.32
N THR A 4 26.44 -20.96 -8.21
CA THR A 4 25.03 -21.35 -8.05
C THR A 4 24.49 -20.93 -6.68
N VAL A 5 25.29 -21.10 -5.63
CA VAL A 5 24.95 -20.65 -4.27
C VAL A 5 24.78 -19.13 -4.21
N LYS A 6 25.68 -18.36 -4.85
CA LYS A 6 25.55 -16.89 -4.92
C LYS A 6 24.27 -16.44 -5.63
N ARG A 7 23.85 -17.12 -6.71
CA ARG A 7 22.60 -16.81 -7.43
C ARG A 7 21.37 -17.14 -6.61
N LEU A 8 21.35 -18.30 -5.95
CA LEU A 8 20.28 -18.70 -5.03
C LEU A 8 20.13 -17.70 -3.88
N MET A 9 21.25 -17.27 -3.30
CA MET A 9 21.24 -16.31 -2.20
C MET A 9 20.75 -14.92 -2.64
N GLY A 10 21.10 -14.49 -3.87
CA GLY A 10 20.57 -13.26 -4.46
C GLY A 10 19.06 -13.30 -4.70
N LEU A 11 18.54 -14.42 -5.21
CA LEU A 11 17.08 -14.63 -5.38
C LEU A 11 16.35 -14.65 -4.03
N LEU A 12 16.95 -15.29 -3.02
CA LEU A 12 16.37 -15.34 -1.68
C LEU A 12 16.26 -13.95 -1.06
N LEU A 13 17.32 -13.14 -1.17
CA LEU A 13 17.35 -11.76 -0.67
C LEU A 13 16.31 -10.87 -1.37
N LEU A 14 16.13 -11.05 -2.68
CA LEU A 14 15.11 -10.33 -3.44
C LEU A 14 13.68 -10.75 -3.06
N GLY A 15 13.47 -12.02 -2.73
CA GLY A 15 12.19 -12.52 -2.23
C GLY A 15 11.84 -11.94 -0.84
N VAL A 16 12.82 -11.81 0.04
CA VAL A 16 12.63 -11.26 1.39
C VAL A 16 12.26 -9.77 1.34
N THR A 17 12.89 -8.97 0.46
CA THR A 17 12.56 -7.54 0.36
C THR A 17 11.15 -7.28 -0.17
N LEU A 18 10.61 -8.17 -1.00
CA LEU A 18 9.23 -8.07 -1.49
C LEU A 18 8.19 -8.42 -0.43
N LEU A 19 8.53 -9.29 0.53
CA LEU A 19 7.64 -9.72 1.60
C LEU A 19 7.73 -8.85 2.87
N ALA A 20 8.87 -8.18 3.08
CA ALA A 20 9.12 -7.31 4.23
C ALA A 20 8.79 -5.83 3.98
N ALA A 21 8.20 -5.49 2.83
CA ALA A 21 7.79 -4.12 2.56
C ALA A 21 6.58 -3.75 3.44
N CYS A 22 6.72 -2.70 4.25
CA CYS A 22 5.65 -2.20 5.10
C CYS A 22 4.58 -1.53 4.25
N SER A 23 3.31 -1.91 4.43
CA SER A 23 2.20 -1.10 3.96
C SER A 23 2.11 0.16 4.83
N TYR A 24 1.86 1.29 4.19
CA TYR A 24 1.55 2.53 4.91
C TYR A 24 0.22 3.07 4.40
N GLY A 25 -0.51 3.71 5.29
CA GLY A 25 -1.76 4.37 4.94
C GLY A 25 -1.90 5.65 5.72
N GLY A 26 -2.64 6.60 5.14
CA GLY A 26 -2.94 7.88 5.76
C GLY A 26 -4.41 8.21 5.59
N VAL A 27 -4.99 8.89 6.55
CA VAL A 27 -6.36 9.42 6.48
C VAL A 27 -6.31 10.92 6.74
N ALA A 28 -6.90 11.69 5.85
CA ALA A 28 -7.15 13.11 6.03
C ALA A 28 -8.67 13.36 6.02
N VAL A 29 -9.17 14.17 6.96
CA VAL A 29 -10.60 14.46 7.10
C VAL A 29 -10.85 15.94 6.82
N VAL A 30 -11.85 16.22 5.98
CA VAL A 30 -12.28 17.58 5.64
C VAL A 30 -13.81 17.59 5.61
N GLY A 31 -14.44 18.22 6.61
CA GLY A 31 -15.90 18.25 6.73
C GLY A 31 -16.50 16.85 6.88
N ASP A 32 -17.44 16.50 5.99
CA ASP A 32 -18.11 15.20 5.95
C ASP A 32 -17.39 14.18 5.05
N LYS A 33 -16.14 14.44 4.66
CA LYS A 33 -15.35 13.57 3.78
C LYS A 33 -14.04 13.15 4.43
N ALA A 34 -13.63 11.92 4.12
CA ALA A 34 -12.32 11.38 4.46
C ALA A 34 -11.59 10.91 3.20
N VAL A 35 -10.35 11.35 3.02
CA VAL A 35 -9.43 10.87 2.00
C VAL A 35 -8.55 9.80 2.63
N VAL A 36 -8.70 8.56 2.20
CA VAL A 36 -7.93 7.41 2.68
C VAL A 36 -6.92 7.02 1.61
N THR A 37 -5.64 7.14 1.93
CA THR A 37 -4.54 6.66 1.09
C THR A 37 -4.07 5.32 1.63
N ARG A 38 -3.97 4.31 0.76
CA ARG A 38 -3.41 3.00 1.08
C ARG A 38 -2.32 2.67 0.09
N ASN A 39 -1.14 2.38 0.62
CA ASN A 39 0.01 1.97 -0.12
C ASN A 39 0.31 0.52 0.25
N ASP A 40 0.38 -0.35 -0.76
CA ASP A 40 0.77 -1.72 -0.52
C ASP A 40 2.30 -1.91 -0.60
N ALA A 41 2.70 -3.09 -0.15
CA ALA A 41 4.08 -3.55 -0.10
C ALA A 41 4.67 -3.82 -1.50
N PHE A 42 3.83 -3.88 -2.53
CA PHE A 42 4.23 -4.34 -3.85
C PHE A 42 4.93 -3.21 -4.62
N LEU A 43 6.18 -3.48 -5.06
CA LEU A 43 6.99 -2.57 -5.87
C LEU A 43 7.02 -1.11 -5.34
N PHE A 44 7.28 -0.93 -4.04
CA PHE A 44 7.37 0.39 -3.40
C PHE A 44 6.07 1.21 -3.46
N GLY A 45 4.91 0.56 -3.49
CA GLY A 45 3.62 1.23 -3.62
C GLY A 45 3.23 1.52 -5.05
N ALA A 46 3.61 0.69 -6.02
CA ALA A 46 3.16 0.85 -7.40
C ALA A 46 1.62 0.85 -7.50
N LEU A 47 0.93 0.22 -6.55
CA LEU A 47 -0.52 0.11 -6.49
C LEU A 47 -1.12 1.01 -5.40
N ARG A 48 -0.72 2.29 -5.36
CA ARG A 48 -1.35 3.27 -4.46
C ARG A 48 -2.85 3.34 -4.76
N LYS A 49 -3.67 3.24 -3.73
CA LYS A 49 -5.11 3.45 -3.82
C LYS A 49 -5.49 4.65 -2.97
N VAL A 50 -6.26 5.56 -3.55
CA VAL A 50 -6.86 6.68 -2.84
C VAL A 50 -8.36 6.47 -2.85
N TYR A 51 -8.98 6.61 -1.69
CA TYR A 51 -10.42 6.53 -1.53
C TYR A 51 -10.95 7.83 -0.98
N VAL A 52 -12.05 8.32 -1.55
CA VAL A 52 -12.83 9.41 -0.96
C VAL A 52 -14.10 8.82 -0.39
N CYS A 53 -14.23 8.85 0.93
CA CYS A 53 -15.36 8.32 1.67
C CYS A 53 -16.17 9.45 2.31
N LYS A 54 -17.46 9.19 2.55
CA LYS A 54 -18.30 10.02 3.42
C LYS A 54 -18.13 9.58 4.87
N VAL A 55 -18.03 10.54 5.78
CA VAL A 55 -17.99 10.31 7.23
C VAL A 55 -19.42 10.29 7.78
N THR A 56 -19.78 9.25 8.52
CA THR A 56 -21.03 9.11 9.29
C THR A 56 -20.71 8.75 10.73
N ASP A 57 -21.71 8.79 11.61
CA ASP A 57 -21.55 8.41 13.01
C ASP A 57 -21.17 6.93 13.19
N GLU A 58 -21.53 6.07 12.22
CA GLU A 58 -21.11 4.66 12.21
C GLU A 58 -19.73 4.43 11.56
N GLY A 59 -19.15 5.44 10.91
CA GLY A 59 -17.82 5.37 10.29
C GLY A 59 -17.76 5.86 8.83
N LEU A 60 -16.87 5.26 8.03
CA LEU A 60 -16.69 5.65 6.62
C LEU A 60 -17.62 4.87 5.70
N THR A 61 -18.39 5.57 4.89
CA THR A 61 -19.35 4.99 3.93
C THR A 61 -19.13 5.56 2.52
N ASN A 62 -19.70 4.90 1.50
CA ASN A 62 -19.67 5.38 0.10
C ASN A 62 -18.27 5.71 -0.44
N CYS A 63 -17.25 4.91 -0.09
CA CYS A 63 -15.87 5.10 -0.53
C CYS A 63 -15.71 4.89 -2.03
N GLN A 64 -15.36 5.94 -2.76
CA GLN A 64 -15.07 5.89 -4.20
C GLN A 64 -13.57 5.82 -4.45
N ASN A 65 -13.15 5.00 -5.41
CA ASN A 65 -11.76 4.95 -5.85
C ASN A 65 -11.43 6.23 -6.62
N ALA A 66 -10.37 6.92 -6.19
CA ALA A 66 -9.84 8.10 -6.85
C ALA A 66 -8.42 7.78 -7.33
N GLU A 67 -8.13 8.03 -8.60
CA GLU A 67 -6.79 7.82 -9.16
C GLU A 67 -5.77 8.85 -8.67
N ALA A 68 -6.23 9.98 -8.11
CA ALA A 68 -5.39 11.01 -7.53
C ALA A 68 -6.07 11.64 -6.29
N PRO A 69 -5.30 12.04 -5.26
CA PRO A 69 -5.78 13.00 -4.27
C PRO A 69 -6.09 14.35 -4.92
#